data_AF-A0A950EFQ6-F1
#
_entry.id   AF-A0A950EFQ6-F1
#
_cell.length_a   1.000
_cell.length_b   1.000
_cell.length_c   1.000
_cell.angle_alpha   90.00
_cell.angle_beta   90.00
_cell.angle_gamma   90.00
#
_symmetry.space_group_name_H-M   'P 1'
#
loop_
_entity.id
_entity.type
_entity.pdbx_description
1 polymer ?
#
loop_
_entity_poly.entity_id
_entity_poly.type
_entity_poly.pdbx_seq_one_letter_code
_entity_poly.pdbx_strand_id
1 'polypeptide(L)' 'MDRAPLFSEVTALRYNFCWAVRTLRVKAEDGTWSRRTPAMAADLADHVWSLLEWLTSPAVHRK' A
#
# COMPACT_ATOMS: atom_id res chain seq x y z
N MET A 1 21.13 -18.49 13.56
CA MET A 1 20.46 -17.53 12.65
C MET A 1 18.99 -17.89 12.63
N ASP A 2 18.28 -17.48 13.68
CA ASP A 2 16.86 -17.80 13.90
C ASP A 2 16.01 -16.81 13.09
N ARG A 3 15.43 -17.25 11.97
CA ARG A 3 14.42 -16.45 11.27
C ARG A 3 13.07 -16.69 11.93
N ALA A 4 12.72 -15.80 12.85
CA ALA A 4 11.32 -15.53 13.16
C ALA A 4 10.98 -14.07 12.79
N PRO A 5 10.50 -13.79 11.55
CA PRO A 5 9.80 -12.53 11.32
C PRO A 5 8.59 -12.65 10.36
N LEU A 6 7.78 -13.70 10.39
CA LEU A 6 6.67 -13.79 9.43
C LEU A 6 5.49 -12.86 9.74
N PHE A 7 5.22 -12.54 11.01
CA PHE A 7 4.08 -11.69 11.37
C PHE A 7 4.37 -10.18 11.29
N SER A 8 5.58 -9.75 11.65
CA SER A 8 5.95 -8.32 11.63
C SER A 8 6.06 -7.78 10.20
N GLU A 9 6.61 -8.57 9.27
CA GLU A 9 6.79 -8.17 7.87
C GLU A 9 5.45 -8.05 7.13
N VAL A 10 4.54 -9.02 7.32
CA VAL A 10 3.18 -8.95 6.74
C VAL A 10 2.40 -7.75 7.29
N THR A 11 2.57 -7.43 8.58
CA THR A 11 1.94 -6.25 9.20
C THR A 11 2.47 -4.95 8.57
N ALA A 12 3.78 -4.86 8.37
CA ALA A 12 4.40 -3.71 7.72
C ALA A 12 3.93 -3.55 6.27
N LEU A 13 3.88 -4.65 5.50
CA LEU A 13 3.39 -4.61 4.12
C LEU A 13 1.91 -4.24 4.05
N ARG A 14 1.06 -4.83 4.91
CA ARG A 14 -0.37 -4.48 4.98
C ARG A 14 -0.59 -3.00 5.29
N TYR A 15 0.23 -2.41 6.16
CA TYR A 15 0.19 -0.97 6.43
C TYR A 15 0.52 -0.15 5.17
N ASN A 16 1.59 -0.52 4.46
CA ASN A 16 2.08 0.23 3.30
C ASN A 16 1.14 0.15 2.09
N PHE A 17 0.50 -1.01 1.85
CA PHE A 17 -0.30 -1.25 0.65
C PHE A 17 -1.80 -1.10 0.86
N CYS A 18 -2.32 -1.41 2.05
CA CYS A 18 -3.76 -1.49 2.28
C CYS A 18 -4.33 -0.34 3.11
N TRP A 19 -3.49 0.43 3.83
CA TRP A 19 -3.96 1.47 4.72
C TRP A 19 -3.69 2.87 4.18
N ALA A 20 -4.74 3.56 3.75
CA ALA A 20 -4.63 4.97 3.37
C ALA A 20 -4.46 5.86 4.59
N VAL A 21 -3.34 6.59 4.65
CA VAL A 21 -3.05 7.50 5.76
C VAL A 21 -3.50 8.92 5.43
N ARG A 22 -4.01 9.64 6.44
CA ARG A 22 -4.62 10.96 6.24
C ARG A 22 -3.63 12.02 5.74
N THR A 23 -2.37 11.91 6.14
CA THR A 23 -1.31 12.88 5.81
C THR A 23 -0.81 12.76 4.38
N LEU A 24 -1.04 11.63 3.69
CA LEU A 24 -0.61 11.43 2.30
C LEU A 24 -1.69 11.74 1.27
N ARG A 25 -2.88 12.18 1.71
CA ARG A 25 -3.96 12.54 0.78
C ARG A 25 -3.50 13.63 -0.17
N VAL A 26 -3.86 13.49 -1.43
CA VAL A 26 -3.58 14.49 -2.46
C VAL A 26 -4.87 15.20 -2.84
N LYS A 27 -4.78 16.51 -3.07
CA LYS A 27 -5.91 17.31 -3.55
C LYS A 27 -5.91 17.26 -5.08
N ALA A 28 -7.00 16.78 -5.67
CA ALA A 28 -7.21 16.80 -7.10
C ALA A 28 -7.55 18.22 -7.59
N GLU A 29 -7.48 18.43 -8.90
CA GLU A 29 -7.71 19.73 -9.54
C GLU A 29 -9.14 20.27 -9.30
N ASP A 30 -10.11 19.38 -9.15
CA ASP A 30 -11.50 19.68 -8.79
C ASP A 30 -11.69 20.04 -7.31
N GLY A 31 -10.61 19.99 -6.52
CA GLY A 31 -10.60 20.26 -5.08
C GLY A 31 -10.94 19.06 -4.19
N THR A 32 -11.22 17.89 -4.78
CA THR A 32 -11.51 16.65 -4.07
C THR A 32 -10.24 16.07 -3.44
N TRP A 33 -10.35 15.46 -2.26
CA TRP A 33 -9.24 14.78 -1.61
C TRP A 33 -9.22 13.29 -1.94
N SER A 34 -8.15 12.83 -2.59
CA SER A 34 -7.93 11.42 -2.90
C SER A 34 -7.10 10.74 -1.81
N ARG A 35 -7.56 9.56 -1.40
CA ARG A 35 -6.85 8.70 -0.43
C ARG A 35 -5.59 8.13 -1.07
N ARG A 36 -4.50 8.05 -0.28
CA ARG A 36 -3.20 7.54 -0.74
C ARG A 36 -2.54 6.71 0.36
N THR A 37 -1.91 5.61 -0.01
CA THR A 37 -1.08 4.79 0.90
C THR A 37 0.40 5.19 0.81
N PRO A 38 1.25 4.77 1.77
CA PRO A 38 2.70 4.93 1.64
C PRO A 38 3.28 4.31 0.37
N ALA A 39 2.80 3.12 -0.05
CA ALA A 39 3.25 2.50 -1.30
C ALA A 39 2.89 3.35 -2.52
N MET A 40 1.69 3.94 -2.55
CA MET A 40 1.31 4.89 -3.61
C MET A 40 2.12 6.19 -3.56
N ALA A 41 2.55 6.63 -2.38
CA ALA A 41 3.41 7.80 -2.24
C ALA A 41 4.84 7.56 -2.76
N ALA A 42 5.32 6.32 -2.63
CA ALA A 42 6.61 5.87 -3.14
C ALA A 42 6.55 5.34 -4.59
N ASP A 43 5.42 5.48 -5.28
CA ASP A 43 5.20 4.98 -6.65
C ASP A 43 5.35 3.45 -6.81
N LEU A 44 5.11 2.71 -5.72
CA LEU A 44 5.14 1.24 -5.69
C LEU A 44 3.76 0.60 -5.92
N ALA A 45 2.71 1.42 -5.97
CA ALA A 45 1.33 0.99 -6.17
C ALA A 45 0.51 2.14 -6.78
N ASP A 46 -0.48 1.80 -7.59
CA ASP A 46 -1.37 2.77 -8.24
C ASP A 46 -2.69 2.99 -7.49
N HIS A 47 -3.03 2.13 -6.52
CA HIS A 47 -4.26 2.23 -5.74
C HIS A 47 -4.10 1.68 -4.31
N VAL A 48 -5.14 1.87 -3.49
CA VAL A 48 -5.23 1.29 -2.14
C VAL A 48 -5.68 -0.16 -2.29
N TRP A 49 -4.82 -1.11 -1.95
CA TRP A 49 -5.10 -2.53 -2.09
C TRP A 49 -6.01 -3.04 -0.97
N SER A 50 -6.96 -3.92 -1.29
CA SER A 50 -7.56 -4.74 -0.23
C SER A 50 -6.59 -5.86 0.19
N LEU A 51 -6.75 -6.40 1.41
CA LEU A 51 -5.88 -7.49 1.88
C LEU A 51 -5.98 -8.73 0.98
N LEU A 52 -7.19 -9.09 0.55
CA LEU A 52 -7.40 -10.25 -0.31
C LEU A 52 -6.75 -10.04 -1.67
N GLU A 53 -7.00 -8.90 -2.29
CA GLU A 53 -6.44 -8.52 -3.58
C GLU A 53 -4.90 -8.51 -3.56
N TRP A 54 -4.31 -8.01 -2.48
CA TRP A 54 -2.86 -8.01 -2.28
C TRP A 54 -2.31 -9.43 -2.13
N LEU A 55 -3.00 -10.32 -1.42
CA LEU A 55 -2.59 -11.73 -1.24
C LEU A 55 -2.79 -12.58 -2.49
N THR A 56 -3.77 -12.24 -3.34
CA THR A 56 -4.11 -13.02 -4.54
C THR A 56 -3.50 -12.46 -5.82
N SER A 57 -2.92 -11.26 -5.78
CA SER A 57 -2.25 -10.70 -6.95
C SER A 57 -0.87 -11.32 -7.08
N PRO A 58 -0.58 -12.08 -8.16
CA PRO A 58 0.79 -12.49 -8.43
C PRO A 58 1.58 -11.20 -8.58
N ALA A 59 2.59 -10.96 -7.75
CA ALA A 59 3.34 -9.69 -7.69
C ALA A 59 3.69 -9.21 -9.11
N VAL A 60 2.86 -8.35 -9.70
CA VAL A 60 3.00 -7.95 -11.10
C VAL A 60 4.07 -6.88 -11.09
N HIS A 61 5.31 -7.30 -11.28
CA HIS A 61 6.39 -6.40 -11.66
C HIS A 61 6.06 -5.86 -13.06
N ARG A 62 5.37 -4.72 -13.14
CA ARG A 62 5.33 -3.96 -14.39
C ARG A 62 6.58 -3.08 -14.41
N LYS A 63 7.41 -3.35 -15.41
CA LYS A 63 8.63 -2.61 -15.76
C LYS A 63 8.34 -1.16 -16.09
#